data_AF-A0A0D7PB04-F1
#
_entry.id   AF-A0A0D7PB04-F1
#
_cell.length_a   1.000
_cell.length_b   1.000
_cell.length_c   1.000
_cell.angle_alpha   90.00
_cell.angle_beta   90.00
_cell.angle_gamma   90.00
#
_symmetry.space_group_name_H-M   'P 1'
#
loop_
_entity.id
_entity.type
_entity.pdbx_description
1 polymer ?
#
loop_
_entity_poly.entity_id
_entity_poly.type
_entity_poly.pdbx_seq_one_letter_code
_entity_poly.pdbx_strand_id
1 'polypeptide(L)'
;MVLRSCLAALAVLCALSEARAATEECPAQSTEGDVIIAALQAAPNCDRAMKIFRACEYGASPDVQFGAIVEQKCEADFLPRLGASQKKAYASQLSRCDAKYANDSGTMYRSFTAFCRAEVSQRYSQKALKAGPKAR
;
A
#
# COMPACT_ATOMS: atom_id res chain seq x y z
N MET A 1 -33.99 -43.66 12.38
CA MET A 1 -32.99 -43.15 13.36
C MET A 1 -31.64 -42.77 12.75
N VAL A 2 -31.41 -42.88 11.43
CA VAL A 2 -30.10 -42.58 10.81
C VAL A 2 -30.00 -41.11 10.34
N LEU A 3 -31.13 -40.49 9.96
CA LEU A 3 -31.16 -39.14 9.40
C LEU A 3 -30.85 -38.02 10.40
N ARG A 4 -31.16 -38.22 11.69
CA ARG A 4 -30.86 -37.24 12.77
C ARG A 4 -29.38 -37.24 13.17
N SER A 5 -28.70 -38.38 13.05
CA SER A 5 -27.28 -38.52 13.41
C SER A 5 -26.34 -37.89 12.38
N CYS A 6 -26.73 -37.84 11.11
CA CYS A 6 -25.96 -37.16 10.06
C CYS A 6 -25.99 -35.63 10.19
N LEU A 7 -27.09 -35.06 10.71
CA LEU A 7 -27.25 -33.61 10.86
C LEU A 7 -26.43 -33.05 12.03
N ALA A 8 -26.24 -33.84 13.10
CA ALA A 8 -25.42 -33.43 14.24
C ALA A 8 -23.90 -33.43 13.90
N ALA A 9 -23.45 -34.35 13.03
CA ALA A 9 -22.05 -34.44 12.64
C ALA A 9 -21.61 -33.28 11.73
N LEU A 10 -22.49 -32.79 10.84
CA LEU A 10 -22.18 -31.64 9.97
C LEU A 10 -22.10 -30.31 10.73
N ALA A 11 -22.86 -30.14 11.81
CA ALA A 11 -22.85 -28.89 12.59
C ALA A 11 -21.53 -28.66 13.35
N VAL A 12 -20.82 -29.72 13.74
CA VAL A 12 -19.56 -29.62 14.49
C VAL A 12 -18.37 -29.26 13.57
N LEU A 13 -18.42 -29.63 12.30
CA LEU A 13 -17.35 -29.34 11.33
C LEU A 13 -17.33 -27.87 10.84
N CYS A 14 -18.43 -27.13 10.97
CA CYS A 14 -18.49 -25.70 10.61
C CYS A 14 -17.98 -24.76 11.71
N ALA A 15 -17.71 -25.25 12.93
CA ALA A 15 -17.31 -24.41 14.06
C ALA A 15 -15.79 -24.20 14.19
N LEU A 16 -14.97 -24.83 13.33
CA LEU A 16 -13.50 -24.82 13.44
C LEU A 16 -12.77 -23.99 12.37
N SER A 17 -13.50 -23.28 11.50
CA SER A 17 -12.90 -22.39 10.51
C SER A 17 -12.90 -20.94 10.97
N GLU A 18 -12.25 -20.67 12.11
CA GLU A 18 -11.58 -19.37 12.28
C GLU A 18 -10.31 -19.40 11.42
N ALA A 19 -10.49 -19.31 10.10
CA ALA A 19 -9.43 -18.84 9.24
C ALA A 19 -9.19 -17.38 9.63
N ARG A 20 -8.37 -17.15 10.66
CA ARG A 20 -7.78 -15.84 10.91
C ARG A 20 -6.93 -15.56 9.68
N ALA A 21 -7.53 -14.89 8.69
CA ALA A 21 -6.77 -14.17 7.71
C ALA A 21 -5.79 -13.33 8.54
N ALA A 22 -4.51 -13.64 8.45
CA ALA A 22 -3.49 -12.84 9.09
C ALA A 22 -3.47 -11.48 8.38
N THR A 23 -4.38 -10.60 8.77
CA THR A 23 -4.21 -9.17 8.59
C THR A 23 -2.92 -8.86 9.33
N GLU A 24 -1.84 -8.59 8.60
CA GLU A 24 -0.64 -8.03 9.21
C GLU A 24 -1.09 -6.86 10.07
N GLU A 25 -0.86 -6.96 11.37
CA GLU A 25 -1.32 -5.95 12.31
C GLU A 25 -0.67 -4.61 11.95
N CYS A 26 -1.50 -3.58 11.75
CA CYS A 26 -1.03 -2.26 11.31
C CYS A 26 0.10 -1.77 12.24
N PRO A 27 1.32 -1.52 11.74
CA PRO A 27 2.46 -1.14 12.58
C PRO A 27 2.29 0.19 13.33
N ALA A 28 1.27 0.98 12.99
CA ALA A 28 0.89 2.16 13.77
C ALA A 28 0.14 1.81 15.07
N GLN A 29 -0.18 0.53 15.31
CA GLN A 29 -0.93 0.02 16.46
C GLN A 29 -2.29 0.72 16.64
N SER A 30 -2.86 1.18 15.53
CA SER A 30 -4.07 1.98 15.50
C SER A 30 -4.75 1.89 14.13
N THR A 31 -6.07 1.96 14.13
CA THR A 31 -6.90 2.15 12.92
C THR A 31 -7.32 3.61 12.76
N GLU A 32 -6.77 4.54 13.55
CA GLU A 32 -7.06 5.96 13.47
C GLU A 32 -6.17 6.64 12.42
N GLY A 33 -6.80 7.36 11.49
CA GLY A 33 -6.11 7.90 10.32
C GLY A 33 -4.94 8.82 10.66
N ASP A 34 -5.11 9.71 11.65
CA ASP A 34 -4.06 10.65 12.07
C ASP A 34 -2.86 9.95 12.71
N VAL A 35 -3.08 8.85 13.44
CA VAL A 35 -2.00 8.04 14.02
C VAL A 35 -1.23 7.32 12.92
N ILE A 36 -1.92 6.80 11.90
CA ILE A 36 -1.30 6.19 10.73
C ILE A 36 -0.49 7.22 9.94
N ILE A 37 -1.03 8.43 9.73
CA ILE A 37 -0.32 9.55 9.08
C ILE A 37 0.96 9.89 9.83
N ALA A 38 0.90 10.02 11.15
CA ALA A 38 2.07 10.31 11.97
C ALA A 38 3.12 9.18 11.84
N ALA A 39 2.70 7.92 11.83
CA ALA A 39 3.58 6.77 11.64
C ALA A 39 4.23 6.76 10.24
N LEU A 40 3.47 7.07 9.19
CA LEU A 40 3.98 7.20 7.82
C LEU A 40 5.01 8.34 7.72
N GLN A 41 4.72 9.50 8.31
CA GLN A 41 5.64 10.64 8.34
C GLN A 41 6.92 10.31 9.11
N ALA A 42 6.81 9.64 10.26
CA ALA A 42 7.93 9.24 11.11
C ALA A 42 8.76 8.07 10.54
N ALA A 43 8.28 7.38 9.51
CA ALA A 43 9.00 6.24 8.94
C ALA A 43 10.40 6.65 8.45
N PRO A 44 11.46 5.90 8.79
CA PRO A 44 12.85 6.28 8.53
C PRO A 44 13.24 6.24 7.05
N ASN A 45 12.51 5.52 6.21
CA ASN A 45 12.78 5.39 4.78
C ASN A 45 11.52 4.97 4.00
N CYS A 46 11.64 5.01 2.67
CA CYS A 46 10.60 4.63 1.72
C CYS A 46 10.03 3.23 1.99
N ASP A 47 10.88 2.20 2.13
CA ASP A 47 10.43 0.82 2.32
C ASP A 47 9.67 0.63 3.63
N ARG A 48 10.09 1.30 4.71
CA ARG A 48 9.37 1.27 5.99
C ARG A 48 8.02 1.97 5.89
N ALA A 49 7.92 3.09 5.17
CA ALA A 49 6.65 3.76 4.95
C ALA A 49 5.71 2.91 4.09
N MET A 50 6.21 2.26 3.04
CA MET A 50 5.43 1.34 2.22
C MET A 50 4.91 0.15 3.03
N LYS A 51 5.72 -0.39 3.95
CA LYS A 51 5.27 -1.47 4.86
C LYS A 51 4.13 -1.01 5.77
N ILE A 52 4.21 0.20 6.33
CA ILE A 52 3.12 0.78 7.13
C ILE A 52 1.88 0.94 6.25
N PHE A 53 1.99 1.53 5.06
CA PHE A 53 0.85 1.76 4.18
C PHE A 53 0.12 0.47 3.80
N ARG A 54 0.85 -0.59 3.43
CA ARG A 54 0.25 -1.90 3.10
C ARG A 54 -0.51 -2.54 4.26
N ALA A 55 -0.01 -2.39 5.48
CA ALA A 55 -0.60 -3.03 6.64
C ALA A 55 -1.69 -2.18 7.32
N CYS A 56 -1.74 -0.87 7.03
CA CYS A 56 -2.65 0.08 7.66
C CYS A 56 -3.68 0.68 6.69
N GLU A 57 -3.76 0.19 5.45
CA GLU A 57 -4.72 0.72 4.48
C GLU A 57 -6.17 0.47 4.88
N TYR A 58 -7.06 1.33 4.40
CA TYR A 58 -8.50 1.12 4.52
C TYR A 58 -9.12 0.49 3.28
N GLY A 59 -8.40 0.42 2.15
CA GLY A 59 -8.98 0.14 0.84
C GLY A 59 -9.95 1.22 0.37
N ALA A 60 -9.75 2.48 0.79
CA ALA A 60 -10.69 3.58 0.60
C ALA A 60 -10.00 4.96 0.50
N SER A 61 -10.80 6.04 0.53
CA SER A 61 -10.30 7.41 0.35
C SER A 61 -9.14 7.85 1.26
N PRO A 62 -9.02 7.42 2.53
CA PRO A 62 -7.87 7.82 3.36
C PRO A 62 -6.52 7.41 2.77
N ASP A 63 -6.50 6.30 2.01
CA ASP A 63 -5.29 5.80 1.37
C ASP A 63 -4.71 6.76 0.34
N VAL A 64 -5.52 7.69 -0.18
CA VAL A 64 -5.02 8.76 -1.06
C VAL A 64 -3.99 9.63 -0.33
N GLN A 65 -4.28 9.99 0.92
CA GLN A 65 -3.35 10.77 1.74
C GLN A 65 -2.15 9.92 2.17
N PHE A 66 -2.38 8.65 2.53
CA PHE A 66 -1.33 7.74 2.96
C PHE A 66 -0.32 7.48 1.83
N GLY A 67 -0.83 7.15 0.65
CA GLY A 67 -0.04 6.94 -0.55
C GLY A 67 0.75 8.17 -0.95
N ALA A 68 0.19 9.38 -0.83
CA ALA A 68 0.92 10.62 -1.10
C ALA A 68 2.11 10.83 -0.16
N ILE A 69 1.97 10.51 1.14
CA ILE A 69 3.08 10.59 2.10
C ILE A 69 4.18 9.57 1.75
N VAL A 70 3.79 8.34 1.38
CA VAL A 70 4.75 7.31 0.96
C VAL A 70 5.46 7.72 -0.33
N GLU A 71 4.72 8.19 -1.33
CA GLU A 71 5.24 8.70 -2.61
C GLU A 71 6.31 9.76 -2.37
N GLN A 72 6.00 10.82 -1.60
CA GLN A 72 6.95 11.89 -1.29
C GLN A 72 8.20 11.38 -0.56
N LYS A 73 8.03 10.45 0.39
CA LYS A 73 9.16 9.87 1.12
C LYS A 73 10.07 9.06 0.20
N CYS A 74 9.50 8.31 -0.74
CA CYS A 74 10.25 7.58 -1.74
C CYS A 74 10.92 8.51 -2.76
N GLU A 75 10.26 9.59 -3.17
CA GLU A 75 10.81 10.59 -4.09
C GLU A 75 12.08 11.26 -3.56
N ALA A 76 12.18 11.46 -2.24
CA ALA A 76 13.38 12.00 -1.61
C ALA A 76 14.66 11.19 -1.95
N ASP A 77 14.52 9.89 -2.20
CA ASP A 77 15.63 8.99 -2.53
C ASP A 77 16.11 9.08 -3.98
N PHE A 78 15.44 9.81 -4.89
CA PHE A 78 15.85 9.82 -6.30
C PHE A 78 15.52 11.11 -7.06
N LEU A 79 14.39 11.74 -6.76
CA LEU A 79 13.84 12.84 -7.55
C LEU A 79 14.80 14.05 -7.68
N PRO A 80 15.55 14.45 -6.63
CA PRO A 80 16.52 15.56 -6.75
C PRO A 80 17.66 15.30 -7.75
N ARG A 81 17.94 14.03 -8.06
CA ARG A 81 19.07 13.61 -8.90
C ARG A 81 18.66 13.25 -10.32
N LEU A 82 17.36 13.17 -10.60
CA LEU A 82 16.87 12.86 -11.94
C LEU A 82 17.06 14.04 -12.89
N GLY A 83 17.59 13.76 -14.08
CA GLY A 83 17.55 14.68 -15.21
C GLY A 83 16.12 14.85 -15.76
N ALA A 84 15.91 15.84 -16.63
CA ALA A 84 14.58 16.18 -17.15
C ALA A 84 13.88 14.99 -17.85
N SER A 85 14.60 14.22 -18.66
CA SER A 85 14.06 13.03 -19.34
C SER A 85 13.61 11.96 -18.34
N GLN A 86 14.40 11.71 -17.29
CA GLN A 86 14.07 10.74 -16.25
C GLN A 86 12.87 11.19 -15.41
N LYS A 87 12.78 12.48 -15.08
CA LYS A 87 11.60 13.07 -14.41
C LYS A 87 10.34 12.90 -15.26
N LYS A 88 10.43 13.13 -16.57
CA LYS A 88 9.31 12.90 -17.50
C LYS A 88 8.91 11.43 -17.55
N ALA A 89 9.87 10.51 -17.57
CA ALA A 89 9.61 9.08 -17.57
C ALA A 89 8.92 8.62 -16.27
N TYR A 90 9.36 9.14 -15.13
CA TYR A 90 8.73 8.91 -13.82
C TYR A 90 7.30 9.46 -13.78
N ALA A 91 7.11 10.73 -14.14
CA ALA A 91 5.78 11.35 -14.20
C ALA A 91 4.82 10.60 -15.13
N SER A 92 5.31 10.12 -16.29
CA SER A 92 4.50 9.29 -17.20
C SER A 92 4.04 7.99 -16.55
N GLN A 93 4.84 7.36 -15.68
CA GLN A 93 4.40 6.16 -14.94
C GLN A 93 3.34 6.50 -13.90
N LEU A 94 3.47 7.63 -13.21
CA LEU A 94 2.43 8.11 -12.29
C LEU A 94 1.12 8.39 -13.03
N SER A 95 1.17 9.07 -14.19
CA SER A 95 -0.03 9.33 -15.00
C SER A 95 -0.70 8.05 -15.50
N ARG A 96 0.05 6.95 -15.71
CA ARG A 96 -0.55 5.64 -16.03
C ARG A 96 -1.31 5.06 -14.84
N CYS A 97 -0.84 5.27 -13.61
CA CYS A 97 -1.61 4.91 -12.41
C CYS A 97 -2.92 5.70 -12.35
N ASP A 98 -2.85 7.01 -12.58
CA ASP A 98 -4.02 7.90 -12.53
C ASP A 98 -5.06 7.52 -13.61
N ALA A 99 -4.59 7.21 -14.82
CA ALA A 99 -5.46 6.83 -15.94
C ALA A 99 -6.14 5.46 -15.74
N LYS A 100 -5.48 4.52 -15.04
CA LYS A 100 -5.94 3.13 -14.92
C LYS A 100 -7.34 3.01 -14.33
N TYR A 101 -7.65 3.86 -13.35
CA TYR A 101 -8.91 3.84 -12.60
C TYR A 101 -9.70 5.15 -12.73
N ALA A 102 -9.40 5.97 -13.74
CA ALA A 102 -9.98 7.31 -13.88
C ALA A 102 -11.52 7.25 -14.02
N ASN A 103 -12.03 6.26 -14.75
CA ASN A 103 -13.45 6.11 -15.05
C ASN A 103 -14.21 5.22 -14.06
N ASP A 104 -13.52 4.66 -13.05
CA ASP A 104 -14.13 3.76 -12.08
C ASP A 104 -14.70 4.55 -10.89
N SER A 105 -15.93 4.24 -10.51
CA SER A 105 -16.61 4.90 -9.40
C SER A 105 -16.34 4.18 -8.07
N GLY A 106 -16.26 4.94 -6.98
CA GLY A 106 -16.02 4.41 -5.63
C GLY A 106 -14.63 4.70 -5.09
N THR A 107 -14.54 4.68 -3.76
CA THR A 107 -13.34 5.07 -3.01
C THR A 107 -12.24 4.02 -3.08
N MET A 108 -12.60 2.75 -3.28
CA MET A 108 -11.67 1.64 -3.48
C MET A 108 -10.69 1.90 -4.64
N TYR A 109 -11.19 2.42 -5.77
CA TYR A 109 -10.34 2.72 -6.92
C TYR A 109 -9.41 3.92 -6.69
N ARG A 110 -9.77 4.81 -5.75
CA ARG A 110 -8.90 5.91 -5.31
C ARG A 110 -7.75 5.38 -4.47
N SER A 111 -8.03 4.42 -3.58
CA SER A 111 -6.99 3.66 -2.87
C SER A 111 -6.06 2.93 -3.84
N PHE A 112 -6.60 2.20 -4.82
CA PHE A 112 -5.79 1.48 -5.80
C PHE A 112 -4.88 2.41 -6.62
N THR A 113 -5.36 3.61 -6.94
CA THR A 113 -4.54 4.64 -7.60
C THR A 113 -3.39 5.07 -6.68
N ALA A 114 -3.66 5.33 -5.40
CA ALA A 114 -2.66 5.72 -4.41
C ALA A 114 -1.59 4.64 -4.21
N PHE A 115 -1.99 3.38 -4.12
CA PHE A 115 -1.07 2.24 -4.08
C PHE A 115 -0.18 2.16 -5.32
N CYS A 116 -0.77 2.27 -6.51
CA CYS A 116 -0.01 2.20 -7.76
C CYS A 116 1.11 3.26 -7.78
N ARG A 117 0.80 4.50 -7.39
CA ARG A 117 1.78 5.60 -7.34
C ARG A 117 2.86 5.36 -6.29
N ALA A 118 2.48 4.94 -5.08
CA ALA A 118 3.43 4.61 -4.01
C ALA A 118 4.38 3.48 -4.45
N GLU A 119 3.88 2.45 -5.13
CA GLU A 119 4.71 1.35 -5.63
C GLU A 119 5.65 1.74 -6.78
N VAL A 120 5.21 2.60 -7.70
CA VAL A 120 6.09 3.19 -8.71
C VAL A 120 7.24 3.91 -8.01
N SER A 121 6.92 4.76 -7.04
CA SER A 121 7.89 5.55 -6.27
C SER A 121 8.86 4.66 -5.48
N GLN A 122 8.36 3.60 -4.85
CA GLN A 122 9.18 2.62 -4.14
C GLN A 122 10.19 1.95 -5.07
N ARG A 123 9.77 1.50 -6.26
CA ARG A 123 10.69 0.89 -7.23
C ARG A 123 11.79 1.87 -7.68
N TYR A 124 11.46 3.14 -7.82
CA TYR A 124 12.45 4.17 -8.16
C TYR A 124 13.44 4.42 -7.01
N SER A 125 12.95 4.55 -5.77
CA SER A 125 13.79 4.64 -4.57
C SER A 125 14.75 3.45 -4.48
N GLN A 126 14.24 2.22 -4.55
CA GLN A 126 15.06 1.01 -4.48
C GLN A 126 16.12 0.95 -5.57
N LYS A 127 15.79 1.34 -6.82
CA LYS A 127 16.78 1.42 -7.91
C LYS A 127 17.86 2.47 -7.62
N ALA A 128 17.47 3.65 -7.15
CA ALA A 128 18.41 4.72 -6.86
C ALA A 128 19.32 4.42 -5.66
N LEU A 129 18.82 3.71 -4.65
CA LEU A 129 19.62 3.26 -3.50
C LEU A 129 20.58 2.13 -3.89
N LYS A 130 20.15 1.19 -4.74
CA LYS A 130 21.01 0.11 -5.26
C LYS A 130 22.14 0.61 -6.17
N ALA A 131 21.90 1.69 -6.94
CA ALA A 131 22.90 2.25 -7.84
C ALA A 131 24.10 2.92 -7.11
N GLY A 132 23.98 3.17 -5.81
CA GLY A 132 25.05 3.73 -4.98
C GLY A 132 25.46 5.17 -5.35
N PRO A 133 26.45 5.75 -4.65
CA PRO A 133 26.91 7.13 -4.85
C PRO A 133 27.58 7.42 -6.20
N LYS A 134 28.08 6.39 -6.92
CA LYS A 134 28.96 6.57 -8.10
C LYS A 134 28.24 6.48 -9.45
N ALA A 135 26.99 6.06 -9.48
CA ALA A 135 26.11 6.17 -10.66
C ALA A 135 25.15 7.38 -10.54
N ARG A 136 25.44 8.29 -9.59
CA ARG A 136 24.68 9.51 -9.27
C ARG A 136 25.32 10.73 -9.91
#